data_AF-A0A3D8R203-F1
#
_entry.id   AF-A0A3D8R203-F1
#
_cell.length_a   1.000
_cell.length_b   1.000
_cell.length_c   1.000
_cell.angle_alpha   90.00
_cell.angle_beta   90.00
_cell.angle_gamma   90.00
#
_symmetry.space_group_name_H-M   'P 1'
#
loop_
_entity.id
_entity.type
_entity.pdbx_description
1 polymer ?
#
loop_
_entity_poly.entity_id
_entity_poly.type
_entity_poly.pdbx_seq_one_letter_code
_entity_poly.pdbx_strand_id
1 'polypeptide(L)'
;MTTIALRTLRSPSFFHHTSQFPCLTTLHLLSPSTRHASTTSLRNPSKQATKPPPSSQRPTLASRINGPPSTLPAPLDLPQRQPGESFFPKYGLKLGKAYLAFYKAGVRNIWGNYKAARLVQSTLNNKYDGSLQKAVEAGALSRHDFQLLTRNWFDVKRVPIFALLFMVCGEFTPLVVIMVSSVVPWTCRIPKQIEGDRRKLEMRRAISFRNLVASPPTEKGSEELERQQLIHISWSLGLSSSAWDWLGGQYPGLPTFMLRKKVARRVEYLEMDDRLMGSSGAQELTPEELAIALVERGVDVMGKSEKDLKTLLVSWQKSTGKVPVENLLLTR
;
A
#
# COMPACT_ATOMS: atom_id res chain seq x y z
N MET A 1 -27.21 -12.49 -4.66
CA MET A 1 -26.71 -11.42 -5.54
C MET A 1 -26.75 -10.10 -4.78
N THR A 2 -25.65 -9.72 -4.15
CA THR A 2 -25.62 -8.62 -3.17
C THR A 2 -24.47 -7.70 -3.52
N THR A 3 -24.78 -6.67 -4.30
CA THR A 3 -23.85 -5.59 -4.66
C THR A 3 -23.65 -4.70 -3.42
N ILE A 4 -22.65 -5.02 -2.59
CA ILE A 4 -22.23 -4.13 -1.49
C ILE A 4 -21.42 -2.98 -2.12
N ALA A 5 -22.15 -2.03 -2.70
CA ALA A 5 -21.59 -0.78 -3.20
C ALA A 5 -20.99 0.04 -2.04
N LEU A 6 -19.67 0.00 -1.90
CA LEU A 6 -18.75 1.16 -1.84
C LEU A 6 -19.18 2.45 -1.12
N ARG A 7 -19.94 2.36 -0.02
CA ARG A 7 -20.23 3.54 0.82
C ARG A 7 -19.01 4.10 1.59
N THR A 8 -17.84 3.46 1.52
CA THR A 8 -16.63 3.88 2.28
C THR A 8 -15.50 4.47 1.43
N LEU A 9 -15.70 4.69 0.13
CA LEU A 9 -14.80 5.50 -0.70
C LEU A 9 -15.30 6.95 -0.91
N ARG A 10 -16.41 7.35 -0.28
CA ARG A 10 -16.78 8.76 -0.22
C ARG A 10 -15.84 9.51 0.72
N SER A 11 -15.07 10.42 0.14
CA SER A 11 -14.52 11.58 0.87
C SER A 11 -15.71 12.34 1.47
N PRO A 12 -15.75 12.64 2.78
CA PRO A 12 -16.65 13.67 3.26
C PRO A 12 -16.13 14.99 2.71
N SER A 13 -16.76 15.51 1.67
CA SER A 13 -16.57 16.89 1.21
C SER A 13 -17.20 17.81 2.26
N PHE A 14 -16.48 18.06 3.35
CA PHE A 14 -16.76 19.20 4.22
C PHE A 14 -15.92 20.37 3.70
N PHE A 15 -16.46 21.08 2.71
CA PHE A 15 -16.29 22.53 2.62
C PHE A 15 -17.56 23.09 1.99
N HIS A 16 -18.27 23.84 2.82
CA HIS A 16 -19.48 24.55 2.46
C HIS A 16 -19.18 25.62 1.41
N HIS A 17 -20.08 25.63 0.44
CA HIS A 17 -20.43 26.69 -0.47
C HIS A 17 -20.41 28.08 0.20
N THR A 18 -19.57 28.99 -0.30
CA THR A 18 -19.80 30.44 -0.18
C THR A 18 -19.93 31.03 -1.58
N SER A 19 -21.11 31.60 -1.80
CA SER A 19 -21.49 32.45 -2.93
C SER A 19 -20.53 33.60 -3.18
N GLN A 20 -20.33 34.00 -4.45
CA GLN A 20 -20.82 35.29 -5.01
C GLN A 20 -20.22 35.59 -6.41
N PHE A 21 -21.14 35.69 -7.38
CA PHE A 21 -21.25 36.60 -8.54
C PHE A 21 -20.16 36.78 -9.63
N PRO A 22 -20.58 37.09 -10.88
CA PRO A 22 -19.74 37.10 -12.08
C PRO A 22 -19.15 38.48 -12.36
N CYS A 23 -17.96 38.53 -12.97
CA CYS A 23 -17.51 39.74 -13.66
C CYS A 23 -16.67 39.36 -14.88
N LEU A 24 -17.15 39.80 -16.05
CA LEU A 24 -16.44 39.84 -17.32
C LEU A 24 -15.28 40.83 -17.25
N THR A 25 -14.13 40.49 -17.82
CA THR A 25 -13.41 41.37 -18.77
C THR A 25 -12.26 40.64 -19.46
N THR A 26 -12.34 40.63 -20.78
CA THR A 26 -11.26 40.38 -21.75
C THR A 26 -10.17 41.44 -21.61
N LEU A 27 -8.89 41.07 -21.82
CA LEU A 27 -7.93 41.89 -22.57
C LEU A 27 -6.69 41.04 -22.93
N HIS A 28 -6.35 41.04 -24.22
CA HIS A 28 -5.08 40.62 -24.81
C HIS A 28 -3.93 41.53 -24.34
N LEU A 29 -2.69 41.04 -24.33
CA LEU A 29 -1.55 41.55 -25.13
C LEU A 29 -0.18 40.96 -24.70
N LEU A 30 0.53 40.48 -25.73
CA LEU A 30 1.96 40.59 -26.03
C LEU A 30 3.04 39.95 -25.13
N SER A 31 3.70 38.96 -25.75
CA SER A 31 5.04 38.47 -25.45
C SER A 31 6.12 39.53 -25.69
N PRO A 32 7.20 39.55 -24.88
CA PRO A 32 8.48 40.10 -25.29
C PRO A 32 9.45 38.98 -25.67
N SER A 33 10.14 39.21 -26.80
CA SER A 33 11.29 38.48 -27.29
C SER A 33 12.55 39.28 -26.90
N THR A 34 13.48 38.66 -26.18
CA THR A 34 14.84 39.21 -26.02
C THR A 34 15.90 38.13 -26.05
N ARG A 35 16.95 38.47 -26.81
CA ARG A 35 18.07 37.69 -27.30
C ARG A 35 19.08 37.36 -26.20
N HIS A 36 19.75 36.23 -26.30
CA HIS A 36 21.02 35.97 -25.59
C HIS A 36 22.15 35.70 -26.58
N ALA A 37 23.29 36.30 -26.25
CA ALA A 37 24.49 36.44 -27.06
C ALA A 37 25.27 35.13 -27.21
N SER A 38 25.90 34.98 -28.38
CA SER A 38 26.84 33.92 -28.70
C SER A 38 28.22 34.25 -28.12
N THR A 39 28.79 33.34 -27.34
CA THR A 39 30.23 33.27 -27.13
C THR A 39 30.73 31.88 -27.55
N THR A 40 31.66 31.92 -28.49
CA THR A 40 32.41 30.80 -29.05
C THR A 40 33.54 30.41 -28.08
N SER A 41 33.65 29.12 -27.74
CA SER A 41 34.95 28.52 -27.40
C SER A 41 34.95 26.99 -27.57
N LEU A 42 35.62 26.59 -28.65
CA LEU A 42 36.52 25.43 -28.83
C LEU A 42 36.29 24.13 -28.03
N ARG A 43 35.66 23.19 -28.73
CA ARG A 43 35.92 21.74 -28.87
C ARG A 43 37.01 21.11 -27.98
N ASN A 44 36.61 20.14 -27.16
CA ASN A 44 37.38 18.92 -26.88
C ASN A 44 36.42 17.70 -26.81
N PRO A 45 36.78 16.51 -27.35
CA PRO A 45 35.86 15.39 -27.49
C PRO A 45 36.04 14.35 -26.38
N SER A 46 34.99 13.99 -25.64
CA SER A 46 34.79 12.61 -25.12
C SER A 46 33.47 12.46 -24.35
N LYS A 47 32.80 11.33 -24.59
CA LYS A 47 31.67 10.72 -23.85
C LYS A 47 30.29 11.34 -24.10
N GLN A 48 29.73 10.89 -25.22
CA GLN A 48 28.33 10.94 -25.58
C GLN A 48 27.48 10.20 -24.52
N ALA A 49 26.89 10.95 -23.58
CA ALA A 49 25.80 10.46 -22.75
C ALA A 49 24.49 10.67 -23.54
N THR A 50 24.07 9.65 -24.26
CA THR A 50 22.76 9.59 -24.92
C THR A 50 21.66 9.62 -23.87
N LYS A 51 21.07 10.80 -23.62
CA LYS A 51 19.73 10.88 -23.05
C LYS A 51 18.75 10.36 -24.11
N PRO A 52 18.00 9.27 -23.88
CA PRO A 52 16.95 8.90 -24.81
C PRO A 52 15.82 9.94 -24.74
N PRO A 53 15.16 10.24 -25.88
CA PRO A 53 14.01 11.15 -25.94
C PRO A 53 12.83 10.60 -25.13
N PRO A 54 11.85 11.43 -24.74
CA PRO A 54 10.63 10.97 -24.08
C PRO A 54 9.77 10.23 -25.11
N SER A 55 10.06 8.94 -25.31
CA SER A 55 9.18 8.07 -26.06
C SER A 55 7.89 7.86 -25.26
N SER A 56 6.75 8.17 -25.86
CA SER A 56 5.41 7.74 -25.42
C SER A 56 5.33 6.20 -25.48
N GLN A 57 6.03 5.52 -24.59
CA GLN A 57 5.99 4.08 -24.47
C GLN A 57 4.69 3.70 -23.76
N ARG A 58 3.91 2.85 -24.43
CA ARG A 58 2.81 2.12 -23.79
C ARG A 58 3.40 1.43 -22.55
N PRO A 59 2.81 1.61 -21.35
CA PRO A 59 3.39 1.07 -20.13
C PRO A 59 3.64 -0.44 -20.26
N THR A 60 4.87 -0.88 -19.94
CA THR A 60 5.28 -2.28 -19.96
C THR A 60 4.38 -3.13 -19.05
N LEU A 61 4.29 -4.43 -19.28
CA LEU A 61 3.49 -5.33 -18.44
C LEU A 61 3.89 -5.22 -16.96
N ALA A 62 5.19 -5.23 -16.67
CA ALA A 62 5.74 -5.02 -15.32
C ALA A 62 5.25 -3.70 -14.68
N SER A 63 5.16 -2.61 -15.44
CA SER A 63 4.67 -1.31 -14.93
C SER A 63 3.17 -1.29 -14.64
N ARG A 64 2.38 -2.16 -15.29
CA ARG A 64 0.94 -2.33 -15.03
C ARG A 64 0.65 -3.29 -13.89
N ILE A 65 1.54 -4.24 -13.62
CA ILE A 65 1.37 -5.28 -12.60
C ILE A 65 1.90 -4.82 -11.24
N ASN A 66 3.09 -4.23 -11.18
CA ASN A 66 3.67 -3.80 -9.91
C ASN A 66 2.95 -2.57 -9.37
N GLY A 67 2.65 -2.57 -8.07
CA GLY A 67 2.19 -1.35 -7.39
C GLY A 67 3.20 -0.20 -7.52
N PRO A 68 2.75 1.07 -7.43
CA PRO A 68 3.67 2.19 -7.50
C PRO A 68 4.69 2.13 -6.37
N PRO A 69 6.01 2.23 -6.64
CA PRO A 69 7.04 2.16 -5.61
C PRO A 69 6.93 3.33 -4.61
N SER A 70 6.32 4.46 -5.01
CA SER A 70 5.99 5.56 -4.11
C SER A 70 4.98 5.20 -3.02
N THR A 71 4.23 4.09 -3.14
CA THR A 71 3.35 3.58 -2.07
C THR A 71 4.10 2.76 -1.02
N LEU A 72 5.38 2.46 -1.28
CA LEU A 72 6.25 1.74 -0.36
C LEU A 72 7.16 2.75 0.37
N PRO A 73 7.70 2.38 1.55
CA PRO A 73 8.68 3.21 2.23
C PRO A 73 9.95 3.36 1.38
N ALA A 74 10.50 4.57 1.38
CA ALA A 74 11.75 4.86 0.67
C ALA A 74 12.92 4.06 1.27
N PRO A 75 13.98 3.76 0.50
CA PRO A 75 15.19 3.17 1.06
C PRO A 75 15.74 4.03 2.22
N LEU A 76 16.00 3.38 3.35
CA LEU A 76 16.58 4.02 4.53
C LEU A 76 18.09 3.71 4.57
N ASP A 77 18.88 4.60 3.99
CA ASP A 77 20.33 4.48 3.96
C ASP A 77 20.93 5.07 5.26
N LEU A 78 21.22 4.18 6.21
CA LEU A 78 21.82 4.57 7.48
C LEU A 78 23.34 4.71 7.35
N PRO A 79 23.95 5.82 7.82
CA PRO A 79 25.40 5.96 7.81
C PRO A 79 26.04 4.92 8.74
N GLN A 80 27.11 4.29 8.28
CA GLN A 80 27.95 3.43 9.13
C GLN A 80 28.90 4.29 9.96
N ARG A 81 28.94 4.03 11.28
CA ARG A 81 29.85 4.73 12.20
C ARG A 81 31.28 4.29 11.93
N GLN A 82 32.18 5.25 11.69
CA GLN A 82 33.60 4.93 11.50
C GLN A 82 34.27 4.59 12.84
N PRO A 83 35.29 3.70 12.85
CA PRO A 83 36.08 3.44 14.05
C PRO A 83 36.67 4.74 14.59
N GLY A 84 36.43 5.05 15.87
CA GLY A 84 36.89 6.28 16.52
C GLY A 84 36.01 7.52 16.33
N GLU A 85 34.92 7.46 15.54
CA GLU A 85 33.99 8.59 15.41
C GLU A 85 33.15 8.78 16.67
N SER A 86 33.19 9.97 17.28
CA SER A 86 32.32 10.32 18.41
C SER A 86 30.84 10.28 18.02
N PHE A 87 30.01 9.69 18.89
CA PHE A 87 28.57 9.53 18.65
C PHE A 87 27.88 10.90 18.49
N PHE A 88 28.20 11.84 19.37
CA PHE A 88 27.82 13.25 19.23
C PHE A 88 29.05 14.14 19.02
N PRO A 89 28.96 15.20 18.21
CA PRO A 89 27.81 15.60 17.37
C PRO A 89 27.82 14.97 15.96
N LYS A 90 28.97 14.43 15.51
CA LYS A 90 29.20 14.07 14.09
C LYS A 90 28.30 12.94 13.60
N TYR A 91 28.36 11.78 14.24
CA TYR A 91 27.57 10.61 13.82
C TYR A 91 26.06 10.83 14.01
N GLY A 92 25.66 11.37 15.16
CA GLY A 92 24.27 11.65 15.50
C GLY A 92 23.59 12.61 14.51
N LEU A 93 24.27 13.67 14.07
CA LEU A 93 23.73 14.57 13.04
C LEU A 93 23.61 13.91 11.67
N LYS A 94 24.56 13.06 11.27
CA LYS A 94 24.46 12.28 10.02
C LYS A 94 23.28 11.32 10.07
N LEU A 95 23.12 10.61 11.20
CA LEU A 95 22.02 9.68 11.44
C LEU A 95 20.67 10.40 11.42
N GLY A 96 20.56 11.53 12.14
CA GLY A 96 19.36 12.36 12.17
C GLY A 96 18.98 12.88 10.78
N LYS A 97 19.95 13.33 9.98
CA LYS A 97 19.72 13.75 8.59
C LYS A 97 19.18 12.62 7.71
N ALA A 98 19.70 11.39 7.87
CA ALA A 98 19.21 10.23 7.12
C ALA A 98 17.74 9.92 7.45
N TYR A 99 17.37 9.89 8.73
CA TYR A 99 15.98 9.69 9.14
C TYR A 99 15.05 10.84 8.68
N LEU A 100 15.50 12.08 8.79
CA LEU A 100 14.73 13.23 8.33
C LEU A 100 14.47 13.17 6.82
N ALA A 101 15.48 12.80 6.04
CA ALA A 101 15.35 12.60 4.59
C ALA A 101 14.34 11.49 4.27
N PHE A 102 14.41 10.36 4.97
CA PHE A 102 13.46 9.25 4.84
C PHE A 102 12.01 9.68 5.12
N TYR A 103 11.75 10.32 6.27
CA TYR A 103 10.39 10.76 6.61
C TYR A 103 9.88 11.84 5.64
N LYS A 104 10.73 12.78 5.23
CA LYS A 104 10.39 13.80 4.22
C LYS A 104 10.01 13.15 2.89
N ALA A 105 10.73 12.12 2.46
CA ALA A 105 10.39 11.36 1.26
C ALA A 105 9.04 10.64 1.42
N GLY A 106 8.81 9.98 2.56
CA GLY A 106 7.56 9.30 2.86
C GLY A 106 6.33 10.23 2.82
N VAL A 107 6.42 11.41 3.44
CA VAL A 107 5.34 12.42 3.42
C VAL A 107 5.09 12.96 2.02
N ARG A 108 6.15 13.25 1.26
CA ARG A 108 6.04 13.69 -0.14
C ARG A 108 5.35 12.64 -1.00
N ASN A 109 5.69 11.37 -0.79
CA ASN A 109 5.09 10.25 -1.50
C ASN A 109 3.59 10.13 -1.20
N ILE A 110 3.15 10.30 0.05
CA ILE A 110 1.72 10.30 0.39
C ILE A 110 0.95 11.35 -0.41
N TRP A 111 1.47 12.58 -0.48
CA TRP A 111 0.82 13.64 -1.23
C TRP A 111 0.80 13.38 -2.75
N GLY A 112 1.90 12.88 -3.31
CA GLY A 112 1.97 12.46 -4.71
C GLY A 112 0.97 11.35 -5.03
N ASN A 113 0.92 10.31 -4.20
CA ASN A 113 -0.02 9.20 -4.30
C ASN A 113 -1.46 9.66 -4.17
N TYR A 114 -1.74 10.61 -3.26
CA TYR A 114 -3.07 11.19 -3.10
C TYR A 114 -3.54 11.87 -4.38
N LYS A 115 -2.68 12.69 -5.01
CA LYS A 115 -3.00 13.32 -6.29
C LYS A 115 -3.24 12.29 -7.40
N ALA A 116 -2.34 11.31 -7.54
CA ALA A 116 -2.48 10.27 -8.55
C ALA A 116 -3.75 9.43 -8.34
N ALA A 117 -4.03 9.01 -7.10
CA ALA A 117 -5.22 8.27 -6.74
C ALA A 117 -6.51 9.06 -7.01
N ARG A 118 -6.52 10.39 -6.83
CA ARG A 118 -7.68 11.24 -7.14
C ARG A 118 -8.01 11.25 -8.63
N LEU A 119 -7.01 11.19 -9.51
CA LEU A 119 -7.23 11.10 -10.96
C LEU A 119 -7.89 9.77 -11.35
N VAL A 120 -7.39 8.66 -10.78
CA VAL A 120 -7.99 7.34 -11.00
C VAL A 120 -9.42 7.29 -10.43
N GLN A 121 -9.63 7.81 -9.22
CA GLN A 121 -10.97 7.89 -8.60
C GLN A 121 -11.95 8.73 -9.44
N SER A 122 -11.51 9.84 -10.02
CA SER A 122 -12.34 10.66 -10.91
C SER A 122 -12.82 9.84 -12.11
N THR A 123 -11.91 9.09 -12.74
CA THR A 123 -12.25 8.21 -13.86
C THR A 123 -13.24 7.12 -13.43
N LEU A 124 -13.03 6.51 -12.27
CA LEU A 124 -13.94 5.50 -11.71
C LEU A 124 -15.34 6.05 -11.46
N ASN A 125 -15.44 7.23 -10.85
CA ASN A 125 -16.72 7.86 -10.54
C ASN A 125 -17.49 8.24 -11.82
N ASN A 126 -16.78 8.76 -12.82
CA ASN A 126 -17.41 9.26 -14.04
C ASN A 126 -17.81 8.15 -15.03
N LYS A 127 -17.05 7.05 -15.10
CA LYS A 127 -17.25 6.00 -16.13
C LYS A 127 -17.80 4.69 -15.59
N TYR A 128 -17.65 4.42 -14.30
CA TYR A 128 -17.93 3.11 -13.69
C TYR A 128 -18.78 3.21 -12.43
N ASP A 129 -19.50 4.32 -12.22
CA ASP A 129 -20.32 4.60 -11.03
C ASP A 129 -19.55 4.51 -9.70
N GLY A 130 -18.25 4.75 -9.75
CA GLY A 130 -17.35 4.56 -8.61
C GLY A 130 -17.05 3.10 -8.27
N SER A 131 -17.54 2.13 -9.07
CA SER A 131 -17.32 0.70 -8.85
C SER A 131 -15.97 0.23 -9.38
N LEU A 132 -15.11 -0.22 -8.46
CA LEU A 132 -13.85 -0.85 -8.82
C LEU A 132 -14.05 -2.15 -9.60
N GLN A 133 -15.02 -2.98 -9.18
CA GLN A 133 -15.31 -4.24 -9.84
C GLN A 133 -15.68 -4.04 -11.32
N LYS A 134 -16.57 -3.09 -11.62
CA LYS A 134 -16.95 -2.76 -13.01
C LYS A 134 -15.73 -2.31 -13.84
N ALA A 135 -14.85 -1.51 -13.26
CA ALA A 135 -13.65 -1.02 -13.95
C ALA A 135 -12.62 -2.14 -14.20
N VAL A 136 -12.46 -3.07 -13.27
CA VAL A 136 -11.63 -4.27 -13.43
C VAL A 136 -12.24 -5.18 -14.50
N GLU A 137 -13.56 -5.37 -14.48
CA GLU A 137 -14.29 -6.17 -15.48
C GLU A 137 -14.15 -5.61 -16.90
N ALA A 138 -14.19 -4.29 -17.03
CA ALA A 138 -13.98 -3.59 -18.29
C ALA A 138 -12.50 -3.52 -18.72
N GLY A 139 -11.56 -4.09 -17.95
CA GLY A 139 -10.12 -4.02 -18.25
C GLY A 139 -9.54 -2.60 -18.21
N ALA A 140 -10.24 -1.66 -17.55
CA ALA A 140 -9.90 -0.25 -17.51
C ALA A 140 -8.96 0.11 -16.34
N LEU A 141 -8.82 -0.79 -15.37
CA LEU A 141 -7.97 -0.64 -14.22
C LEU A 141 -6.81 -1.65 -14.29
N SER A 142 -5.58 -1.19 -14.07
CA SER A 142 -4.42 -2.08 -13.91
C SER A 142 -4.24 -2.48 -12.43
N ARG A 143 -3.46 -3.54 -12.17
CA ARG A 143 -3.06 -3.88 -10.79
C ARG A 143 -2.32 -2.71 -10.13
N HIS A 144 -1.48 -2.00 -10.88
CA HIS A 144 -0.80 -0.79 -10.43
C HIS A 144 -1.78 0.24 -9.85
N ASP A 145 -2.83 0.58 -10.61
CA ASP A 145 -3.84 1.55 -10.18
C ASP A 145 -4.64 1.05 -8.97
N PHE A 146 -4.98 -0.24 -8.97
CA PHE A 146 -5.69 -0.88 -7.86
C PHE A 146 -4.89 -0.83 -6.55
N GLN A 147 -3.58 -1.11 -6.61
CA GLN A 147 -2.68 -1.04 -5.46
C GLN A 147 -2.47 0.42 -5.01
N LEU A 148 -2.35 1.36 -5.96
CA LEU A 148 -2.29 2.80 -5.66
C LEU A 148 -3.51 3.23 -4.83
N LEU A 149 -4.72 2.92 -5.30
CA LEU A 149 -5.95 3.30 -4.62
C LEU A 149 -6.05 2.70 -3.22
N THR A 150 -5.75 1.41 -3.10
CA THR A 150 -5.88 0.68 -1.83
C THR A 150 -4.89 1.18 -0.79
N ARG A 151 -3.61 1.31 -1.16
CA ARG A 151 -2.54 1.72 -0.25
C ARG A 151 -2.62 3.20 0.11
N ASN A 152 -2.91 4.07 -0.86
CA ASN A 152 -3.06 5.51 -0.60
C ASN A 152 -4.18 5.79 0.41
N TRP A 153 -5.30 5.08 0.33
CA TRP A 153 -6.39 5.27 1.29
C TRP A 153 -5.98 4.87 2.72
N PHE A 154 -5.16 3.81 2.85
CA PHE A 154 -4.61 3.40 4.13
C PHE A 154 -3.71 4.48 4.75
N ASP A 155 -2.89 5.14 3.93
CA ASP A 155 -1.97 6.19 4.37
C ASP A 155 -2.70 7.48 4.72
N VAL A 156 -3.56 7.97 3.83
CA VAL A 156 -4.32 9.23 4.01
C VAL A 156 -5.14 9.21 5.29
N LYS A 157 -5.72 8.06 5.65
CA LYS A 157 -6.46 7.92 6.91
C LYS A 157 -5.61 8.04 8.17
N ARG A 158 -4.30 7.77 8.07
CA ARG A 158 -3.36 7.82 9.19
C ARG A 158 -2.63 9.15 9.29
N VAL A 159 -2.58 9.93 8.21
CA VAL A 159 -1.94 11.26 8.21
C VAL A 159 -2.42 12.16 9.35
N PRO A 160 -3.72 12.29 9.67
CA PRO A 160 -4.15 13.16 10.76
C PRO A 160 -3.60 12.73 12.12
N ILE A 161 -3.63 11.43 12.42
CA ILE A 161 -3.13 10.88 13.69
C ILE A 161 -1.61 10.99 13.74
N PHE A 162 -0.92 10.72 12.63
CA PHE A 162 0.52 10.87 12.53
C PHE A 162 0.97 12.33 12.66
N ALA A 163 0.23 13.28 12.08
CA ALA A 163 0.49 14.71 12.22
C ALA A 163 0.26 15.18 13.66
N LEU A 164 -0.80 14.70 14.32
CA LEU A 164 -1.04 14.97 15.73
C LEU A 164 0.09 14.43 16.61
N LEU A 165 0.54 13.19 16.34
CA LEU A 165 1.69 12.60 17.04
C LEU A 165 2.94 13.47 16.89
N PHE A 166 3.22 13.93 15.67
CA PHE A 166 4.36 14.82 15.41
C PHE A 166 4.23 16.16 16.12
N MET A 167 3.02 16.73 16.19
CA MET A 167 2.75 17.99 16.88
C MET A 167 2.93 17.89 18.39
N VAL A 168 2.47 16.79 19.00
CA VAL A 168 2.56 16.56 20.46
C VAL A 168 3.97 16.16 20.88
N CYS A 169 4.60 15.25 20.12
CA CYS A 169 5.93 14.73 20.47
C CYS A 169 7.07 15.62 19.97
N GLY A 170 6.82 16.55 19.05
CA GLY A 170 7.81 17.48 18.51
C GLY A 170 9.10 16.78 18.08
N GLU A 171 10.21 17.15 18.72
CA GLU A 171 11.54 16.58 18.47
C GLU A 171 11.71 15.12 18.96
N PHE A 172 10.86 14.64 19.87
CA PHE A 172 10.89 13.25 20.36
C PHE A 172 10.13 12.28 19.44
N THR A 173 9.50 12.77 18.36
CA THR A 173 8.73 11.94 17.43
C THR A 173 9.50 10.73 16.87
N PRO A 174 10.81 10.82 16.51
CA PRO A 174 11.56 9.64 16.05
C PRO A 174 11.61 8.49 17.06
N LEU A 175 11.62 8.77 18.38
CA LEU A 175 11.57 7.74 19.42
C LEU A 175 10.18 7.08 19.51
N VAL A 176 9.12 7.89 19.44
CA VAL A 176 7.75 7.40 19.57
C VAL A 176 7.31 6.59 18.34
N VAL A 177 7.73 7.03 17.15
CA VAL A 177 7.42 6.35 15.89
C VAL A 177 8.04 4.95 15.84
N ILE A 178 9.21 4.73 16.46
CA ILE A 178 9.82 3.39 16.56
C ILE A 178 8.91 2.43 17.34
N MET A 179 8.21 2.92 18.37
CA MET A 179 7.40 2.11 19.26
C MET A 179 5.98 1.82 18.72
N VAL A 180 5.46 2.64 17.80
CA VAL A 180 4.04 2.59 17.39
C VAL A 180 3.87 2.44 15.87
N SER A 181 4.02 1.23 15.33
CA SER A 181 3.84 0.95 13.88
C SER A 181 2.39 1.10 13.37
N SER A 182 1.41 1.13 14.27
CA SER A 182 -0.02 1.18 13.93
C SER A 182 -0.49 2.55 13.42
N VAL A 183 0.15 3.63 13.88
CA VAL A 183 -0.18 5.02 13.56
C VAL A 183 0.56 5.52 12.32
N VAL A 184 1.68 4.88 12.00
CA VAL A 184 2.61 5.34 10.95
C VAL A 184 2.09 4.94 9.56
N PRO A 185 1.99 5.90 8.62
CA PRO A 185 1.70 5.58 7.21
C PRO A 185 2.72 4.60 6.64
N TRP A 186 2.32 3.77 5.68
CA TRP A 186 3.17 2.73 5.11
C TRP A 186 4.46 3.30 4.50
N THR A 187 4.36 4.44 3.81
CA THR A 187 5.52 5.15 3.22
C THR A 187 6.54 5.65 4.25
N CYS A 188 6.17 5.69 5.53
CA CYS A 188 7.01 6.15 6.64
C CYS A 188 7.44 5.00 7.56
N ARG A 189 7.19 3.73 7.20
CA ARG A 189 7.59 2.58 8.03
C ARG A 189 9.05 2.22 7.83
N ILE A 190 9.78 2.11 8.93
CA ILE A 190 11.20 1.72 8.92
C ILE A 190 11.31 0.23 8.56
N PRO A 191 12.32 -0.21 7.79
CA PRO A 191 12.48 -1.62 7.41
C PRO A 191 12.44 -2.61 8.59
N LYS A 192 13.10 -2.28 9.71
CA LYS A 192 13.06 -3.09 10.94
C LYS A 192 11.63 -3.24 11.51
N GLN A 193 10.78 -2.24 11.35
CA GLN A 193 9.38 -2.32 11.79
C GLN A 193 8.56 -3.24 10.89
N ILE A 194 8.78 -3.19 9.57
CA ILE A 194 8.11 -4.08 8.61
C ILE A 194 8.45 -5.54 8.90
N GLU A 195 9.73 -5.83 9.11
CA GLU A 195 10.22 -7.16 9.46
C GLU A 195 9.65 -7.64 10.80
N GLY A 196 9.63 -6.77 11.82
CA GLY A 196 9.02 -7.07 13.12
C GLY A 196 7.52 -7.33 13.03
N ASP A 197 6.79 -6.53 12.25
CA ASP A 197 5.36 -6.70 12.02
C ASP A 197 5.06 -8.01 11.26
N ARG A 198 5.87 -8.35 10.24
CA ARG A 198 5.77 -9.64 9.52
C ARG A 198 5.99 -10.83 10.45
N ARG A 199 7.04 -10.78 11.28
CA ARG A 199 7.32 -11.84 12.26
C ARG A 199 6.20 -12.00 13.29
N LYS A 200 5.66 -10.90 13.82
CA LYS A 200 4.52 -10.93 14.74
C LYS A 200 3.28 -11.51 14.09
N LEU A 201 3.01 -11.15 12.83
CA LEU A 201 1.89 -11.69 12.07
C LEU A 201 2.05 -13.19 11.83
N GLU A 202 3.25 -13.66 11.49
CA GLU A 202 3.52 -15.08 11.29
C GLU A 202 3.36 -15.87 12.59
N MET A 203 3.86 -15.35 13.72
CA MET A 203 3.64 -15.98 15.03
C MET A 203 2.15 -16.11 15.35
N ARG A 204 1.35 -15.05 15.11
CA ARG A 204 -0.10 -15.09 15.30
C ARG A 204 -0.76 -16.13 14.40
N ARG A 205 -0.33 -16.21 13.15
CA ARG A 205 -0.81 -17.18 12.17
C ARG A 205 -0.52 -18.61 12.64
N ALA A 206 0.72 -18.90 13.03
CA ALA A 206 1.11 -20.21 13.55
C ALA A 206 0.27 -20.64 14.76
N ILE A 207 0.01 -19.72 15.70
CA ILE A 207 -0.89 -19.98 16.84
C ILE A 207 -2.33 -20.24 16.37
N SER A 208 -2.83 -19.43 15.44
CA SER A 208 -4.19 -19.51 14.90
C SER A 208 -4.45 -20.85 14.20
N PHE A 209 -3.49 -21.36 13.42
CA PHE A 209 -3.60 -22.66 12.73
C PHE A 209 -3.51 -23.84 13.68
N ARG A 210 -2.67 -23.77 14.73
CA ARG A 210 -2.62 -24.83 15.77
C ARG A 210 -3.94 -25.01 16.51
N ASN A 211 -4.72 -23.93 16.66
CA ASN A 211 -5.98 -23.92 17.38
C ASN A 211 -7.21 -24.08 16.45
N LEU A 212 -7.02 -24.16 15.14
CA LEU A 212 -8.11 -24.29 14.20
C LEU A 212 -8.61 -25.74 14.18
N VAL A 213 -9.80 -25.96 14.75
CA VAL A 213 -10.46 -27.28 14.77
C VAL A 213 -11.61 -27.35 13.75
N ALA A 214 -11.91 -26.24 13.07
CA ALA A 214 -13.06 -26.14 12.17
C ALA A 214 -12.79 -26.78 10.80
N SER A 215 -13.73 -27.61 10.32
CA SER A 215 -13.76 -28.06 8.93
C SER A 215 -13.98 -26.86 7.98
N PRO A 216 -13.42 -26.88 6.76
CA PRO A 216 -13.67 -25.83 5.79
C PRO A 216 -15.15 -25.82 5.38
N PRO A 217 -15.73 -24.63 5.07
CA PRO A 217 -17.12 -24.55 4.65
C PRO A 217 -17.30 -25.21 3.28
N THR A 218 -18.49 -25.77 3.06
CA THR A 218 -18.89 -26.38 1.78
C THR A 218 -19.25 -25.31 0.75
N GLU A 219 -19.86 -24.21 1.22
CA GLU A 219 -20.36 -23.14 0.36
C GLU A 219 -19.39 -21.95 0.28
N LYS A 220 -19.45 -21.22 -0.84
CA LYS A 220 -18.65 -20.02 -1.07
C LYS A 220 -19.31 -18.81 -0.42
N GLY A 221 -18.49 -18.01 0.26
CA GLY A 221 -18.87 -16.67 0.69
C GLY A 221 -18.65 -16.46 2.17
N SER A 222 -18.37 -15.21 2.53
CA SER A 222 -18.08 -14.87 3.92
C SER A 222 -19.26 -15.07 4.86
N GLU A 223 -20.50 -15.18 4.38
CA GLU A 223 -21.72 -15.41 5.19
C GLU A 223 -21.78 -16.82 5.77
N GLU A 224 -21.22 -17.79 5.04
CA GLU A 224 -21.20 -19.21 5.40
C GLU A 224 -20.11 -19.54 6.42
N LEU A 225 -19.24 -18.57 6.71
CA LEU A 225 -18.18 -18.74 7.70
C LEU A 225 -18.73 -18.68 9.12
N GLU A 226 -18.39 -19.69 9.91
CA GLU A 226 -18.58 -19.70 11.34
C GLU A 226 -17.73 -18.65 12.05
N ARG A 227 -18.11 -18.27 13.26
CA ARG A 227 -17.37 -17.26 14.04
C ARG A 227 -15.91 -17.64 14.27
N GLN A 228 -15.62 -18.91 14.53
CA GLN A 228 -14.24 -19.36 14.77
C GLN A 228 -13.38 -19.25 13.50
N GLN A 229 -13.94 -19.60 12.34
CA GLN A 229 -13.28 -19.42 11.04
C GLN A 229 -13.04 -17.93 10.75
N LEU A 230 -14.02 -17.07 11.01
CA LEU A 230 -13.87 -15.61 10.86
C LEU A 230 -12.76 -15.04 11.75
N ILE A 231 -12.67 -15.50 13.01
CA ILE A 231 -11.60 -15.10 13.93
C ILE A 231 -10.25 -15.59 13.40
N HIS A 232 -10.17 -16.86 13.00
CA HIS A 232 -8.96 -17.45 12.45
C HIS A 232 -8.45 -16.63 11.27
N ILE A 233 -9.29 -16.37 10.26
CA ILE A 233 -8.92 -15.59 9.08
C ILE A 233 -8.49 -14.17 9.48
N SER A 234 -9.26 -13.52 10.36
CA SER A 234 -8.94 -12.17 10.85
C SER A 234 -7.58 -12.13 11.55
N TRP A 235 -7.25 -13.15 12.34
CA TRP A 235 -5.97 -13.24 13.04
C TRP A 235 -4.80 -13.59 12.12
N SER A 236 -4.95 -14.61 11.29
CA SER A 236 -3.95 -15.08 10.33
C SER A 236 -3.54 -14.01 9.32
N LEU A 237 -4.47 -13.10 8.98
CA LEU A 237 -4.24 -11.99 8.05
C LEU A 237 -4.04 -10.63 8.74
N GLY A 238 -4.12 -10.57 10.07
CA GLY A 238 -3.93 -9.32 10.82
C GLY A 238 -5.00 -8.24 10.53
N LEU A 239 -6.25 -8.65 10.26
CA LEU A 239 -7.36 -7.73 9.94
C LEU A 239 -7.86 -6.97 11.18
N SER A 240 -7.57 -7.47 12.39
CA SER A 240 -7.89 -6.84 13.68
C SER A 240 -6.63 -6.42 14.45
N SER A 241 -6.74 -5.27 15.13
CA SER A 241 -5.73 -4.85 16.11
C SER A 241 -5.79 -5.76 17.33
N SER A 242 -4.61 -6.05 17.90
CA SER A 242 -4.48 -6.83 19.13
C SER A 242 -5.17 -6.21 20.35
N ALA A 243 -5.46 -4.91 20.31
CA ALA A 243 -6.27 -4.25 21.35
C ALA A 243 -7.68 -4.87 21.45
N TRP A 244 -8.26 -5.29 20.33
CA TRP A 244 -9.56 -5.97 20.32
C TRP A 244 -9.51 -7.37 20.92
N ASP A 245 -8.34 -8.00 20.89
CA ASP A 245 -8.15 -9.32 21.49
C ASP A 245 -8.11 -9.18 23.03
N TRP A 246 -7.57 -8.07 23.53
CA TRP A 246 -7.58 -7.72 24.97
C TRP A 246 -8.97 -7.27 25.47
N LEU A 247 -9.67 -6.43 24.70
CA LEU A 247 -11.00 -5.91 25.05
C LEU A 247 -12.11 -6.97 25.03
N GLY A 248 -11.92 -8.09 24.33
CA GLY A 248 -12.97 -9.08 24.04
C GLY A 248 -13.37 -10.01 25.19
N GLY A 249 -12.63 -10.03 26.32
CA GLY A 249 -12.94 -10.89 27.47
C GLY A 249 -13.14 -12.36 27.08
N GLN A 250 -14.33 -12.92 27.35
CA GLN A 250 -14.71 -14.32 27.08
C GLN A 250 -14.83 -14.67 25.58
N TYR A 251 -14.93 -13.66 24.69
CA TYR A 251 -14.98 -13.85 23.25
C TYR A 251 -13.91 -12.98 22.58
N PRO A 252 -12.65 -13.45 22.45
CA PRO A 252 -11.57 -12.63 21.91
C PRO A 252 -11.92 -12.09 20.52
N GLY A 253 -11.63 -10.81 20.29
CA GLY A 253 -11.71 -10.16 18.99
C GLY A 253 -12.97 -9.32 18.74
N LEU A 254 -13.20 -9.01 17.46
CA LEU A 254 -14.27 -8.12 17.03
C LEU A 254 -15.67 -8.79 17.07
N PRO A 255 -16.76 -8.02 17.14
CA PRO A 255 -18.11 -8.53 16.90
C PRO A 255 -18.22 -9.25 15.55
N THR A 256 -19.03 -10.31 15.50
CA THR A 256 -19.13 -11.21 14.32
C THR A 256 -19.45 -10.46 13.03
N PHE A 257 -20.39 -9.51 13.05
CA PHE A 257 -20.74 -8.72 11.86
C PHE A 257 -19.55 -7.89 11.33
N MET A 258 -18.68 -7.40 12.22
CA MET A 258 -17.48 -6.63 11.84
C MET A 258 -16.41 -7.55 11.28
N LEU A 259 -16.20 -8.71 11.89
CA LEU A 259 -15.30 -9.75 11.38
C LEU A 259 -15.72 -10.15 9.98
N ARG A 260 -17.00 -10.50 9.81
CA ARG A 260 -17.57 -10.89 8.52
C ARG A 260 -17.35 -9.82 7.45
N LYS A 261 -17.70 -8.56 7.74
CA LYS A 261 -17.45 -7.42 6.83
C LYS A 261 -15.96 -7.20 6.51
N LYS A 262 -15.05 -7.51 7.44
CA LYS A 262 -13.61 -7.39 7.20
C LYS A 262 -13.08 -8.54 6.33
N VAL A 263 -13.51 -9.76 6.61
CA VAL A 263 -13.15 -10.95 5.83
C VAL A 263 -13.70 -10.82 4.41
N ALA A 264 -14.99 -10.48 4.24
CA ALA A 264 -15.61 -10.26 2.94
C ALA A 264 -14.81 -9.28 2.07
N ARG A 265 -14.47 -8.11 2.63
CA ARG A 265 -13.66 -7.10 1.93
C ARG A 265 -12.25 -7.58 1.59
N ARG A 266 -11.66 -8.44 2.43
CA ARG A 266 -10.34 -9.01 2.15
C ARG A 266 -10.43 -10.06 1.05
N VAL A 267 -11.44 -10.91 1.05
CA VAL A 267 -11.69 -11.88 -0.03
C VAL A 267 -11.90 -11.14 -1.35
N GLU A 268 -12.78 -10.15 -1.38
CA GLU A 268 -13.01 -9.31 -2.58
C GLU A 268 -11.71 -8.66 -3.08
N TYR A 269 -10.90 -8.11 -2.16
CA TYR A 269 -9.58 -7.56 -2.50
C TYR A 269 -8.66 -8.61 -3.14
N LEU A 270 -8.59 -9.81 -2.58
CA LEU A 270 -7.72 -10.89 -3.09
C LEU A 270 -8.20 -11.38 -4.46
N GLU A 271 -9.50 -11.57 -4.65
CA GLU A 271 -10.07 -11.96 -5.95
C GLU A 271 -9.78 -10.93 -7.03
N MET A 272 -9.90 -9.64 -6.71
CA MET A 272 -9.55 -8.54 -7.62
C MET A 272 -8.04 -8.52 -7.92
N ASP A 273 -7.18 -8.67 -6.91
CA ASP A 273 -5.73 -8.69 -7.09
C ASP A 273 -5.29 -9.88 -7.95
N ASP A 274 -5.82 -11.08 -7.69
CA ASP A 274 -5.54 -12.29 -8.48
C ASP A 274 -5.99 -12.12 -9.94
N ARG A 275 -7.17 -11.51 -10.16
CA ARG A 275 -7.66 -11.22 -11.51
C ARG A 275 -6.80 -10.21 -12.27
N LEU A 276 -6.39 -9.13 -11.62
CA LEU A 276 -5.55 -8.09 -12.22
C LEU A 276 -4.11 -8.54 -12.46
N MET A 277 -3.63 -9.48 -11.65
CA MET A 277 -2.32 -10.09 -11.80
C MET A 277 -2.29 -11.10 -12.95
N GLY A 278 -3.37 -11.87 -13.14
CA GLY A 278 -3.44 -12.91 -14.15
C GLY A 278 -2.45 -14.07 -13.91
N SER A 279 -2.41 -15.02 -14.83
CA SER A 279 -1.63 -16.27 -14.69
C SER A 279 -0.11 -16.08 -14.76
N SER A 280 0.37 -15.08 -15.49
CA SER A 280 1.80 -14.77 -15.61
C SER A 280 2.30 -13.74 -14.61
N GLY A 281 1.41 -13.06 -13.88
CA GLY A 281 1.79 -11.90 -13.09
C GLY A 281 2.77 -12.20 -11.96
N ALA A 282 2.78 -13.43 -11.41
CA ALA A 282 3.76 -13.82 -10.40
C ALA A 282 5.22 -13.70 -10.87
N GLN A 283 5.49 -13.83 -12.17
CA GLN A 283 6.85 -13.71 -12.73
C GLN A 283 7.31 -12.25 -12.88
N GLU A 284 6.34 -11.34 -13.05
CA GLU A 284 6.57 -9.92 -13.32
C GLU A 284 6.63 -9.08 -12.03
N LEU A 285 6.26 -9.65 -10.88
CA LEU A 285 6.32 -8.96 -9.59
C LEU A 285 7.76 -8.78 -9.14
N THR A 286 8.06 -7.58 -8.67
CA THR A 286 9.29 -7.29 -7.93
C THR A 286 9.33 -8.12 -6.64
N PRO A 287 10.53 -8.42 -6.09
CA PRO A 287 10.65 -9.25 -4.88
C PRO A 287 9.83 -8.72 -3.69
N GLU A 288 9.76 -7.40 -3.52
CA GLU A 288 8.99 -6.78 -2.45
C GLU A 288 7.48 -6.89 -2.69
N GLU A 289 7.00 -6.66 -3.91
CA GLU A 289 5.59 -6.83 -4.26
C GLU A 289 5.14 -8.28 -4.12
N LEU A 290 6.01 -9.22 -4.45
CA LEU A 290 5.78 -10.65 -4.29
C LEU A 290 5.62 -11.02 -2.81
N ALA A 291 6.52 -10.52 -1.96
CA ALA A 291 6.42 -10.71 -0.51
C ALA A 291 5.14 -10.09 0.06
N ILE A 292 4.78 -8.88 -0.35
CA ILE A 292 3.53 -8.21 0.07
C ILE A 292 2.31 -9.02 -0.36
N ALA A 293 2.22 -9.41 -1.63
CA ALA A 293 1.11 -10.18 -2.18
C ALA A 293 0.91 -11.51 -1.44
N LEU A 294 2.00 -12.18 -1.07
CA LEU A 294 1.97 -13.40 -0.30
C LEU A 294 1.54 -13.17 1.15
N VAL A 295 2.07 -12.14 1.82
CA VAL A 295 1.66 -11.77 3.19
C VAL A 295 0.16 -11.44 3.26
N GLU A 296 -0.37 -10.73 2.26
CA GLU A 296 -1.80 -10.37 2.18
C GLU A 296 -2.71 -11.59 2.01
N ARG A 297 -2.20 -12.65 1.37
CA ARG A 297 -2.82 -13.97 1.21
C ARG A 297 -2.58 -14.90 2.39
N GLY A 298 -1.89 -14.45 3.43
CA GLY A 298 -1.61 -15.27 4.61
C GLY A 298 -0.50 -16.30 4.42
N VAL A 299 0.47 -16.06 3.54
CA VAL A 299 1.63 -16.96 3.35
C VAL A 299 2.80 -16.45 4.19
N ASP A 300 3.56 -17.38 4.78
CA ASP A 300 4.86 -17.07 5.33
C ASP A 300 5.88 -16.77 4.21
N VAL A 301 6.59 -15.66 4.35
CA VAL A 301 7.63 -15.17 3.42
C VAL A 301 9.01 -15.13 4.07
N MET A 302 9.09 -15.39 5.38
CA MET A 302 10.30 -15.17 6.17
C MET A 302 11.39 -16.19 5.78
N GLY A 303 12.58 -15.69 5.45
CA GLY A 303 13.73 -16.54 5.10
C GLY A 303 13.60 -17.29 3.77
N LYS A 304 12.64 -16.94 2.91
CA LYS A 304 12.41 -17.63 1.62
C LYS A 304 13.11 -16.90 0.47
N SER A 305 13.60 -17.66 -0.51
CA SER A 305 14.19 -17.08 -1.71
C SER A 305 13.12 -16.54 -2.66
N GLU A 306 13.47 -15.62 -3.56
CA GLU A 306 12.53 -15.09 -4.57
C GLU A 306 11.88 -16.22 -5.40
N LYS A 307 12.65 -17.27 -5.73
CA LYS A 307 12.16 -18.44 -6.46
C LYS A 307 11.08 -19.19 -5.67
N ASP A 308 11.26 -19.35 -4.37
CA ASP A 308 10.30 -20.01 -3.50
C ASP A 308 9.02 -19.18 -3.38
N LEU A 309 9.16 -17.86 -3.23
CA LEU A 309 8.03 -16.94 -3.19
C LEU A 309 7.21 -17.01 -4.51
N LYS A 310 7.88 -17.04 -5.68
CA LYS A 310 7.19 -17.19 -6.97
C LYS A 310 6.43 -18.51 -7.04
N THR A 311 7.06 -19.59 -6.58
CA THR A 311 6.44 -20.93 -6.55
C THR A 311 5.20 -20.95 -5.66
N LEU A 312 5.27 -20.34 -4.48
CA LEU A 312 4.14 -20.22 -3.55
C LEU A 312 2.98 -19.41 -4.13
N LEU A 313 3.28 -18.30 -4.82
CA LEU A 313 2.23 -17.47 -5.42
C LEU A 313 1.55 -18.17 -6.60
N VAL A 314 2.33 -18.85 -7.45
CA VAL A 314 1.76 -19.67 -8.54
C VAL A 314 0.92 -20.82 -7.98
N SER A 315 1.35 -21.45 -6.88
CA SER A 315 0.54 -22.46 -6.20
C SER A 315 -0.78 -21.90 -5.68
N TRP A 316 -0.77 -20.72 -5.04
CA TRP A 316 -1.98 -20.03 -4.64
C TRP A 316 -2.94 -19.80 -5.81
N GLN A 317 -2.45 -19.22 -6.91
CA GLN A 317 -3.27 -18.93 -8.10
C GLN A 317 -3.86 -20.20 -8.75
N LYS A 318 -3.14 -21.33 -8.71
CA LYS A 318 -3.68 -22.61 -9.17
C LYS A 318 -4.79 -23.11 -8.26
N SER A 319 -4.69 -22.87 -6.96
CA SER A 319 -5.68 -23.30 -5.96
C SER A 319 -6.94 -22.43 -6.00
N THR A 320 -6.83 -21.14 -6.27
CA THR A 320 -8.00 -20.23 -6.38
C THR A 320 -8.90 -20.58 -7.56
N GLY A 321 -8.38 -21.21 -8.61
CA GLY A 321 -9.19 -21.75 -9.70
C GLY A 321 -9.98 -23.02 -9.36
N LYS A 322 -9.70 -23.65 -8.21
CA LYS A 322 -10.32 -24.92 -7.79
C LYS A 322 -11.20 -24.79 -6.55
N VAL A 323 -10.80 -23.90 -5.64
CA VAL A 323 -11.38 -23.79 -4.30
C VAL A 323 -11.63 -22.31 -3.98
N PRO A 324 -12.75 -21.98 -3.29
CA PRO A 324 -13.00 -20.62 -2.80
C PRO A 324 -11.83 -20.07 -1.97
N VAL A 325 -11.60 -18.75 -2.06
CA VAL A 325 -10.50 -18.07 -1.35
C VAL A 325 -10.62 -18.26 0.16
N GLU A 326 -11.84 -18.26 0.70
CA GLU A 326 -12.13 -18.49 2.11
C GLU A 326 -11.53 -19.82 2.61
N ASN A 327 -11.67 -20.89 1.83
CA ASN A 327 -11.15 -22.20 2.19
C ASN A 327 -9.62 -22.20 2.13
N LEU A 328 -9.03 -21.55 1.12
CA LEU A 328 -7.56 -21.41 1.05
C LEU A 328 -6.98 -20.66 2.24
N LEU A 329 -7.75 -19.74 2.83
CA LEU A 329 -7.37 -19.02 4.04
C LEU A 329 -7.50 -19.88 5.31
N LEU A 330 -8.22 -21.00 5.25
CA LEU A 330 -8.45 -21.92 6.38
C LEU A 330 -7.60 -23.20 6.32
N THR A 331 -7.21 -23.67 5.13
CA THR A 331 -6.65 -25.02 4.95
C THR A 331 -5.18 -25.05 4.52
N ARG A 332 -4.42 -24.01 4.84
CA ARG A 332 -3.12 -23.80 4.20
C ARG A 332 -2.00 -24.71 4.72
#